data_AF-M3VCV6-F1
#
_entry.id   AF-M3VCV6-F1
#
_cell.length_a   1.000
_cell.length_b   1.000
_cell.length_c   1.000
_cell.angle_alpha   90.00
_cell.angle_beta   90.00
_cell.angle_gamma   90.00
#
_symmetry.space_group_name_H-M   'P 1'
#
loop_
_entity.id
_entity.type
_entity.pdbx_description
1 polymer ?
#
loop_
_entity_poly.entity_id
_entity_poly.type
_entity_poly.pdbx_seq_one_letter_code
_entity_poly.pdbx_strand_id
1 'polypeptide(L)'
;MLLPTITVTVIGLLFAAIAAAVHRRAAAWVVLLGVVGAWVGYLVGAGAGRVLDAAADSDRMLDVFGHLGAIVVAAWVVDRYAAIGVGARAPR
;
A
#
# COMPACT_ATOMS: atom_id res chain seq x y z
N MET A 1 6.29 13.97 15.60
CA MET A 1 5.86 14.80 14.43
C MET A 1 5.01 13.99 13.44
N LEU A 2 4.13 13.10 13.92
CA LEU A 2 3.37 12.19 13.05
C LEU A 2 2.18 12.86 12.35
N LEU A 3 1.59 13.89 12.98
CA LEU A 3 0.36 14.53 12.51
C LEU A 3 0.50 15.12 11.09
N PRO A 4 1.55 15.90 10.76
CA PRO A 4 1.71 16.46 9.42
C PRO A 4 1.92 15.37 8.36
N THR A 5 2.74 14.35 8.65
CA THR A 5 3.05 13.27 7.71
C THR A 5 1.80 12.46 7.36
N ILE A 6 1.01 12.07 8.37
CA ILE A 6 -0.26 11.36 8.17
C ILE A 6 -1.24 12.23 7.37
N THR A 7 -1.34 13.52 7.69
CA THR A 7 -2.26 14.44 7.01
C THR A 7 -1.90 14.58 5.53
N VAL A 8 -0.63 14.77 5.21
CA VAL A 8 -0.15 14.90 3.81
C VAL A 8 -0.36 13.61 3.03
N THR A 9 -0.10 12.44 3.64
CA THR A 9 -0.35 11.15 2.96
C THR A 9 -1.84 10.91 2.71
N VAL A 10 -2.69 11.21 3.68
CA VAL A 10 -4.15 11.09 3.54
C VAL A 10 -4.68 12.03 2.46
N ILE A 11 -4.26 13.30 2.45
CA ILE A 11 -4.66 14.29 1.44
C ILE A 11 -4.19 13.83 0.05
N GLY A 12 -2.94 13.37 -0.09
CA GLY A 12 -2.42 12.85 -1.35
C GLY A 12 -3.17 11.63 -1.86
N LEU A 13 -3.54 10.71 -0.96
CA LEU A 13 -4.38 9.55 -1.25
C LEU A 13 -5.77 9.95 -1.72
N LEU A 14 -6.42 10.91 -1.05
CA LEU A 14 -7.73 11.42 -1.44
C LEU A 14 -7.70 12.07 -2.82
N PHE A 15 -6.67 12.87 -3.10
CA PHE A 15 -6.50 13.49 -4.42
C PHE A 15 -6.28 12.43 -5.51
N ALA A 16 -5.43 11.44 -5.26
CA ALA A 16 -5.20 10.33 -6.19
C ALA A 16 -6.50 9.51 -6.42
N ALA A 17 -7.30 9.30 -5.38
CA ALA A 17 -8.58 8.60 -5.48
C ALA A 17 -9.59 9.37 -6.35
N ILE A 18 -9.72 10.68 -6.11
CA ILE A 18 -10.59 11.56 -6.89
C ILE A 18 -10.13 11.59 -8.35
N ALA A 19 -8.83 11.76 -8.61
CA ALA A 19 -8.27 11.76 -9.96
C ALA A 19 -8.52 10.42 -10.68
N ALA A 20 -8.36 9.29 -9.99
CA ALA A 20 -8.67 7.97 -10.55
C ALA A 20 -10.16 7.81 -10.89
N ALA A 21 -11.05 8.27 -10.02
CA ALA A 21 -12.49 8.22 -10.23
C ALA A 21 -12.96 9.12 -11.38
N VAL A 22 -12.42 10.33 -11.48
CA VAL A 22 -12.76 11.31 -12.53
C VAL A 22 -12.22 10.87 -13.88
N HIS A 23 -10.95 10.47 -13.95
CA HIS A 23 -10.31 10.17 -15.23
C HIS A 23 -10.56 8.73 -15.71
N ARG A 24 -11.09 7.85 -14.85
CA ARG A 24 -11.46 6.44 -15.14
C ARG A 24 -10.37 5.63 -15.85
N ARG A 25 -9.09 6.02 -15.72
CA ARG A 25 -7.97 5.32 -16.34
C ARG A 25 -7.60 4.12 -15.48
N ALA A 26 -7.48 2.94 -16.09
CA ALA A 26 -7.08 1.72 -15.39
C ALA A 26 -5.75 1.91 -14.62
N ALA A 27 -4.79 2.62 -15.21
CA ALA A 27 -3.52 2.95 -14.56
C ALA A 27 -3.70 3.76 -13.26
N ALA A 28 -4.67 4.68 -13.20
CA ALA A 28 -4.91 5.48 -12.00
C ALA A 28 -5.48 4.63 -10.86
N TRP A 29 -6.33 3.65 -11.19
CA TRP A 29 -6.83 2.67 -10.22
C TRP A 29 -5.75 1.72 -9.73
N VAL A 30 -4.85 1.26 -10.60
CA VAL A 30 -3.71 0.41 -10.20
C VAL A 30 -2.80 1.16 -9.22
N VAL A 31 -2.50 2.43 -9.49
CA VAL A 31 -1.71 3.27 -8.57
C VAL A 31 -2.44 3.45 -7.24
N LEU A 32 -3.72 3.82 -7.26
CA LEU A 32 -4.51 4.01 -6.04
C LEU A 32 -4.56 2.75 -5.19
N LEU A 33 -4.91 1.62 -5.79
CA LEU A 33 -5.00 0.34 -5.11
C LEU A 33 -3.63 -0.12 -4.60
N GLY A 34 -2.55 0.13 -5.34
CA GLY A 34 -1.18 -0.11 -4.89
C GLY A 34 -0.83 0.67 -3.61
N VAL A 35 -1.19 1.96 -3.54
CA VAL A 35 -0.95 2.78 -2.34
C VAL A 35 -1.83 2.32 -1.16
N VAL A 36 -3.10 1.99 -1.41
CA VAL A 36 -3.98 1.44 -0.38
C VAL A 36 -3.45 0.09 0.12
N GLY A 37 -3.00 -0.77 -0.78
CA GLY A 37 -2.35 -2.04 -0.47
C GLY A 37 -1.09 -1.84 0.39
N ALA A 38 -0.26 -0.85 0.06
CA ALA A 38 0.90 -0.50 0.86
C ALA A 38 0.53 -0.12 2.31
N TRP A 39 -0.54 0.66 2.49
CA TRP A 39 -1.03 1.02 3.83
C TRP A 39 -1.54 -0.19 4.61
N VAL A 40 -2.35 -1.03 3.99
CA VAL A 40 -2.86 -2.26 4.61
C VAL A 40 -1.69 -3.17 5.00
N GLY A 41 -0.74 -3.37 4.08
CA GLY A 41 0.47 -4.15 4.32
C GLY A 41 1.32 -3.58 5.45
N TYR A 42 1.48 -2.26 5.51
CA TYR A 42 2.20 -1.61 6.61
C TYR A 42 1.53 -1.87 7.95
N LEU A 43 0.22 -1.71 8.06
CA LEU A 43 -0.50 -1.91 9.32
C LEU A 43 -0.41 -3.36 9.81
N VAL A 44 -0.56 -4.32 8.90
CA VAL A 44 -0.44 -5.75 9.22
C VAL A 44 0.99 -6.09 9.62
N GLY A 45 1.98 -5.65 8.83
CA GLY A 45 3.39 -5.88 9.08
C GLY A 45 3.87 -5.22 10.38
N ALA A 46 3.52 -3.97 10.62
CA ALA A 46 3.86 -3.24 11.84
C ALA A 46 3.19 -3.87 13.08
N GLY A 47 1.98 -4.43 12.93
CA GLY A 47 1.32 -5.20 13.98
C GLY A 47 2.14 -6.43 14.39
N ALA A 48 2.59 -7.22 13.42
CA ALA A 48 3.49 -8.36 13.67
C ALA A 48 4.84 -7.90 14.23
N GLY A 49 5.42 -6.83 13.68
CA GLY A 49 6.68 -6.24 14.14
C GLY A 49 6.60 -5.80 15.60
N ARG A 50 5.48 -5.19 16.03
CA ARG A 50 5.25 -4.84 17.45
C ARG A 50 5.27 -6.03 18.40
N VAL A 51 4.72 -7.16 17.97
CA VAL A 51 4.73 -8.38 18.79
C VAL A 51 6.15 -8.90 18.94
N LEU A 52 6.96 -8.83 17.87
CA LEU A 52 8.36 -9.25 17.88
C LEU A 52 9.23 -8.30 18.70
N ASP A 53 9.02 -6.99 18.60
CA ASP A 53 9.69 -5.98 19.42
C ASP A 53 9.45 -6.23 20.92
N ALA A 54 8.20 -6.51 21.31
CA ALA A 54 7.86 -6.86 22.68
C ALA A 54 8.49 -8.18 23.17
N ALA A 55 8.70 -9.15 22.27
CA ALA A 55 9.30 -10.44 22.61
C ALA A 55 10.85 -10.39 22.69
N ALA A 56 11.47 -9.50 21.91
CA ALA A 56 12.93 -9.40 21.77
C ALA A 56 13.55 -8.22 22.52
N ASP A 57 12.75 -7.43 23.25
CA ASP A 57 13.16 -6.16 23.88
C ASP A 57 13.88 -5.24 22.88
N SER A 58 13.23 -5.03 21.73
CA SER A 58 13.74 -4.25 20.60
C SER A 58 12.72 -3.22 20.15
N ASP A 59 13.17 -2.17 19.43
CA ASP A 59 12.33 -1.10 18.88
C ASP A 59 12.44 -0.99 17.35
N ARG A 60 12.90 -2.06 16.68
CA ARG A 60 13.27 -2.00 15.25
C ARG A 60 12.36 -2.84 14.36
N MET A 61 11.70 -3.86 14.91
CA MET A 61 10.94 -4.83 14.14
C MET A 61 9.64 -4.21 13.62
N LEU A 62 9.01 -3.31 14.37
CA LEU A 62 7.83 -2.56 13.90
C LEU A 62 8.11 -1.91 12.54
N ASP A 63 9.18 -1.13 12.45
CA ASP A 63 9.49 -0.40 11.23
C ASP A 63 9.88 -1.36 10.10
N VAL A 64 10.71 -2.36 10.37
CA VAL A 64 11.15 -3.33 9.35
C VAL A 64 9.96 -4.11 8.79
N PHE A 65 9.16 -4.72 9.65
CA PHE A 65 8.02 -5.53 9.20
C PHE A 65 6.90 -4.68 8.63
N GLY A 66 6.71 -3.45 9.13
CA GLY A 66 5.81 -2.48 8.52
C GLY A 66 6.19 -2.17 7.07
N HIS A 67 7.44 -1.81 6.81
CA HIS A 67 7.88 -1.51 5.43
C HIS A 67 7.85 -2.75 4.53
N LEU A 68 8.24 -3.93 5.03
CA LEU A 68 8.16 -5.19 4.28
C LEU A 68 6.71 -5.52 3.91
N GLY A 69 5.79 -5.42 4.86
CA GLY A 69 4.37 -5.65 4.62
C GLY A 69 3.82 -4.68 3.57
N ALA A 70 4.19 -3.39 3.65
CA ALA A 70 3.79 -2.40 2.67
C ALA A 70 4.22 -2.77 1.25
N ILE A 71 5.48 -3.16 1.06
CA ILE A 71 6.03 -3.54 -0.25
C ILE A 71 5.31 -4.78 -0.79
N VAL A 72 5.18 -5.82 0.03
CA VAL A 72 4.59 -7.10 -0.39
C VAL A 72 3.13 -6.92 -0.81
N VAL A 73 2.33 -6.23 -0.01
CA VAL A 73 0.89 -6.06 -0.32
C VAL A 73 0.69 -5.09 -1.48
N ALA A 74 1.48 -4.02 -1.59
CA ALA A 74 1.42 -3.12 -2.74
C ALA A 74 1.75 -3.87 -4.04
N ALA A 75 2.82 -4.66 -4.04
CA ALA A 75 3.21 -5.47 -5.20
C ALA A 75 2.14 -6.49 -5.57
N TRP A 76 1.57 -7.19 -4.58
CA TRP A 76 0.49 -8.15 -4.80
C TRP A 76 -0.77 -7.49 -5.39
N VAL A 77 -1.18 -6.34 -4.86
CA VAL A 77 -2.33 -5.59 -5.39
C VAL A 77 -2.04 -5.10 -6.80
N VAL A 78 -0.85 -4.55 -7.06
CA VAL A 78 -0.48 -4.09 -8.40
C VAL A 78 -0.47 -5.26 -9.38
N ASP A 79 0.10 -6.41 -9.05
CA ASP A 79 0.08 -7.60 -9.91
C ASP A 79 -1.36 -8.03 -10.27
N ARG A 80 -2.22 -8.14 -9.25
CA ARG A 80 -3.63 -8.56 -9.43
C ARG A 80 -4.46 -7.58 -10.26
N TYR A 81 -4.21 -6.28 -10.14
CA TYR A 81 -5.02 -5.24 -10.81
C TYR A 81 -4.37 -4.69 -12.08
N ALA A 82 -3.05 -4.76 -12.24
CA ALA A 82 -2.38 -4.49 -13.51
C ALA A 82 -2.74 -5.55 -14.55
N ALA A 83 -2.95 -6.81 -14.14
CA ALA A 83 -3.51 -7.84 -15.00
C ALA A 83 -4.90 -7.44 -15.58
N ILE A 84 -5.69 -6.68 -14.82
CA ILE A 84 -7.03 -6.21 -15.24
C ILE A 84 -6.94 -5.00 -16.18
N GLY A 85 -5.88 -4.18 -16.05
CA GLY A 85 -5.71 -2.92 -16.80
C GLY A 85 -4.78 -2.94 -18.02
N VAL A 86 -3.81 -3.87 -18.08
CA VAL A 86 -2.75 -3.91 -19.12
C VAL A 86 -3.03 -4.97 -20.20
N GLY A 87 -3.93 -5.92 -19.94
CA GLY A 87 -4.41 -6.80 -20.99
C GLY A 87 -5.03 -8.09 -20.48
N ALA A 88 -6.36 -8.12 -20.56
CA ALA A 88 -7.05 -9.26 -21.15
C ALA A 88 -6.62 -9.46 -22.63
N ARG A 89 -5.32 -9.60 -22.90
CA ARG A 89 -4.84 -10.28 -24.11
C ARG A 89 -4.75 -11.74 -23.74
N ALA A 90 -5.84 -12.44 -24.06
CA ALA A 90 -5.91 -13.88 -24.02
C ALA A 90 -4.65 -14.49 -24.66
N PRO A 91 -4.07 -15.56 -24.08
CA PRO A 91 -3.11 -16.37 -24.82
C PRO A 91 -3.81 -16.88 -26.09
N ARG A 92 -3.18 -16.64 -27.24
CA ARG A 92 -3.55 -17.26 -28.52
C ARG A 92 -3.16 -18.72 -28.52
#